data_AF-N1PUZ1-F1
#
_entry.id   AF-N1PUZ1-F1
#
_cell.length_a   1.000
_cell.length_b   1.000
_cell.length_c   1.000
_cell.angle_alpha   90.00
_cell.angle_beta   90.00
_cell.angle_gamma   90.00
#
_symmetry.space_group_name_H-M   'P 1'
#
loop_
_entity.id
_entity.type
_entity.pdbx_description
1 polymer ?
#
loop_
_entity_poly.entity_id
_entity_poly.type
_entity_poly.pdbx_seq_one_letter_code
_entity_poly.pdbx_strand_id
1 'polypeptide(L)'
;MKFSVVALPALFLGAWAAPAMQTKRQQVTAVTDLVSGLLDNVLSSTGIINKTLDGVTGLTVDADVTAAVKLNIGTIVSDVEDVIPQITSLTIADDLISEVESLVAGLVSEVVAEVSNTLKVVEDIVPLDEITTEVSDLTGSFSGLLSSLESLGLTNILSTVTGLLSSTGALSTVTGLLGGLPLGL
;
A
#
# COMPACT_ATOMS: atom_id res chain seq x y z
N MET A 1 -73.74 -0.80 -0.07
CA MET A 1 -72.29 -0.83 -0.39
C MET A 1 -71.54 -0.40 0.85
N LYS A 2 -70.83 -1.31 1.52
CA LYS A 2 -70.01 -1.02 2.72
C LYS A 2 -68.57 -1.36 2.36
N PHE A 3 -67.71 -0.35 2.19
CA PHE A 3 -66.28 -0.55 2.01
C PHE A 3 -65.63 -0.68 3.40
N SER A 4 -65.07 -1.85 3.66
CA SER A 4 -64.22 -2.10 4.82
C SER A 4 -62.82 -1.57 4.48
N VAL A 5 -62.40 -0.52 5.18
CA VAL A 5 -61.03 0.00 5.12
C VAL A 5 -60.18 -0.93 5.98
N VAL A 6 -59.45 -1.82 5.33
CA VAL A 6 -58.38 -2.61 5.96
C VAL A 6 -57.26 -1.63 6.32
N ALA A 7 -57.21 -1.23 7.59
CA ALA A 7 -56.02 -0.60 8.15
C ALA A 7 -54.94 -1.68 8.29
N LEU A 8 -54.04 -1.77 7.30
CA LEU A 8 -52.76 -2.43 7.49
C LEU A 8 -51.97 -1.62 8.54
N PRO A 9 -51.53 -2.22 9.66
CA PRO A 9 -50.46 -1.61 10.44
C PRO A 9 -49.18 -1.72 9.60
N ALA A 10 -48.80 -0.61 8.98
CA ALA A 10 -47.47 -0.46 8.43
C ALA A 10 -46.47 -0.66 9.57
N LEU A 11 -45.78 -1.79 9.49
CA LEU A 11 -44.71 -2.23 10.36
C LEU A 11 -43.52 -1.29 10.15
N PHE A 12 -43.53 -0.14 10.82
CA PHE A 12 -42.37 0.76 10.90
C PHE A 12 -41.33 0.17 11.85
N LEU A 13 -40.66 -0.88 11.41
CA LEU A 13 -39.41 -1.36 11.98
C LEU A 13 -38.34 -1.22 10.89
N GLY A 14 -37.43 -0.26 11.04
CA GLY A 14 -36.12 -0.36 10.37
C GLY A 14 -35.65 0.81 9.49
N ALA A 15 -35.77 2.07 9.91
CA ALA A 15 -35.21 3.19 9.14
C ALA A 15 -34.11 4.01 9.83
N TRP A 16 -33.63 3.63 11.03
CA TRP A 16 -32.67 4.44 11.81
C TRP A 16 -31.29 3.81 12.00
N ALA A 17 -30.85 2.93 11.10
CA ALA A 17 -29.47 2.41 11.08
C ALA A 17 -28.72 2.67 9.75
N ALA A 18 -29.36 3.28 8.76
CA ALA A 18 -28.83 3.39 7.40
C ALA A 18 -27.68 4.41 7.20
N PRO A 19 -27.71 5.64 7.75
CA PRO A 19 -26.69 6.64 7.39
C PRO A 19 -25.32 6.36 8.03
N ALA A 20 -25.29 5.89 9.29
CA ALA A 20 -24.03 5.63 9.99
C ALA A 20 -23.25 4.44 9.39
N MET A 21 -23.94 3.35 9.01
CA MET A 21 -23.27 2.22 8.34
C MET A 21 -22.73 2.58 6.95
N GLN A 22 -23.40 3.49 6.24
CA GLN A 22 -22.96 3.92 4.91
C GLN A 22 -21.68 4.77 4.97
N THR A 23 -21.57 5.67 5.94
CA THR A 23 -20.33 6.45 6.18
C THR A 23 -19.17 5.55 6.60
N LYS A 24 -19.42 4.56 7.45
CA LYS A 24 -18.39 3.59 7.87
C LYS A 24 -17.84 2.77 6.71
N ARG A 25 -18.71 2.25 5.84
CA ARG A 25 -18.27 1.55 4.62
C ARG A 25 -17.46 2.45 3.70
N GLN A 26 -17.86 3.71 3.55
CA GLN A 26 -17.10 4.68 2.74
C GLN A 26 -15.69 4.93 3.29
N GLN A 27 -15.49 4.95 4.60
CA GLN A 27 -14.17 5.10 5.21
C GLN A 27 -13.26 3.91 4.90
N VAL A 28 -13.76 2.68 5.08
CA VAL A 28 -13.01 1.46 4.74
C VAL A 28 -12.64 1.45 3.27
N THR A 29 -13.60 1.73 2.38
CA THR A 29 -13.38 1.79 0.94
C THR A 29 -12.35 2.87 0.56
N ALA A 30 -12.43 4.08 1.14
CA ALA A 30 -11.51 5.16 0.79
C ALA A 30 -10.04 4.82 1.11
N VAL A 31 -9.75 4.28 2.30
CA VAL A 31 -8.37 3.90 2.65
C VAL A 31 -7.91 2.73 1.80
N THR A 32 -8.77 1.72 1.60
CA THR A 32 -8.44 0.53 0.82
C THR A 32 -8.20 0.86 -0.65
N ASP A 33 -9.01 1.73 -1.26
CA ASP A 33 -8.89 2.15 -2.65
C ASP A 33 -7.59 2.94 -2.88
N LEU A 34 -7.16 3.78 -1.94
CA LEU A 34 -5.89 4.50 -2.03
C LEU A 34 -4.70 3.53 -2.05
N VAL A 35 -4.68 2.58 -1.12
CA VAL A 35 -3.57 1.61 -1.01
C VAL A 35 -3.62 0.58 -2.14
N SER A 36 -4.81 0.22 -2.62
CA SER A 36 -4.97 -0.62 -3.81
C SER A 36 -4.51 0.09 -5.08
N GLY A 37 -4.84 1.39 -5.24
CA GLY A 37 -4.34 2.18 -6.36
C GLY A 37 -2.82 2.34 -6.33
N LEU A 38 -2.24 2.49 -5.13
CA LEU A 38 -0.79 2.45 -4.95
C LEU A 38 -0.20 1.10 -5.41
N LEU A 39 -0.82 -0.02 -5.04
CA LEU A 39 -0.39 -1.35 -5.47
C LEU A 39 -0.42 -1.48 -7.01
N ASP A 40 -1.48 -1.01 -7.66
CA ASP A 40 -1.57 -1.03 -9.12
C ASP A 40 -0.46 -0.20 -9.78
N ASN A 41 -0.17 0.99 -9.25
CA ASN A 41 0.92 1.84 -9.74
C ASN A 41 2.30 1.18 -9.54
N VAL A 42 2.52 0.58 -8.36
CA VAL A 42 3.74 -0.17 -8.05
C VAL A 42 3.91 -1.35 -9.01
N LEU A 43 2.87 -2.16 -9.23
CA LEU A 43 2.89 -3.29 -10.17
C LEU A 43 3.18 -2.82 -11.61
N SER A 44 2.65 -1.67 -12.01
CA SER A 44 2.94 -1.08 -13.31
C SER A 44 4.42 -0.70 -13.43
N SER A 45 4.95 0.08 -12.48
CA SER A 45 6.34 0.56 -12.50
C SER A 45 7.36 -0.58 -12.37
N THR A 46 7.11 -1.54 -11.48
CA THR A 46 7.94 -2.76 -11.35
C THR A 46 7.87 -3.64 -12.59
N GLY A 47 6.70 -3.74 -13.23
CA GLY A 47 6.55 -4.40 -14.53
C GLY A 47 7.38 -3.75 -15.65
N ILE A 48 7.52 -2.42 -15.64
CA ILE A 48 8.39 -1.68 -16.57
C ILE A 48 9.86 -1.94 -16.27
N ILE A 49 10.26 -1.91 -14.99
CA ILE A 49 11.62 -2.23 -14.55
C ILE A 49 12.01 -3.64 -15.02
N ASN A 50 11.19 -4.63 -14.71
CA ASN A 50 11.45 -6.02 -15.08
C ASN A 50 11.57 -6.21 -16.60
N LYS A 51 10.74 -5.52 -17.40
CA LYS A 51 10.87 -5.51 -18.87
C LYS A 51 12.13 -4.81 -19.37
N THR A 52 12.55 -3.75 -18.69
CA THR A 52 13.78 -3.00 -19.04
C THR A 52 15.02 -3.85 -18.79
N LEU A 53 14.98 -4.66 -17.74
CA LEU A 53 16.04 -5.58 -17.35
C LEU A 53 16.03 -6.90 -18.12
N ASP A 54 14.92 -7.22 -18.81
CA ASP A 54 14.78 -8.46 -19.56
C ASP A 54 15.82 -8.55 -20.68
N GLY A 55 16.55 -9.67 -20.71
CA GLY A 55 17.61 -9.90 -21.69
C GLY A 55 18.86 -9.03 -21.54
N VAL A 56 18.99 -8.23 -20.48
CA VAL A 56 20.23 -7.52 -20.16
C VAL A 56 21.28 -8.55 -19.72
N THR A 57 22.18 -8.89 -20.66
CA THR A 57 23.27 -9.84 -20.42
C THR A 57 24.60 -9.17 -20.74
N GLY A 58 25.48 -8.98 -19.75
CA GLY A 58 26.79 -8.38 -19.94
C GLY A 58 27.43 -7.90 -18.64
N LEU A 59 28.74 -7.67 -18.64
CA LEU A 59 29.49 -7.15 -17.49
C LEU A 59 29.29 -5.63 -17.29
N THR A 60 28.65 -4.96 -18.25
CA THR A 60 28.41 -3.52 -18.24
C THR A 60 26.95 -3.26 -18.60
N VAL A 61 26.21 -2.66 -17.68
CA VAL A 61 24.83 -2.21 -17.92
C VAL A 61 24.85 -0.91 -18.71
N ASP A 62 23.97 -0.80 -19.69
CA ASP A 62 23.81 0.42 -20.48
C ASP A 62 23.34 1.57 -19.59
N ALA A 63 23.88 2.77 -19.79
CA ALA A 63 23.49 3.95 -19.01
C ALA A 63 22.00 4.27 -19.17
N ASP A 64 21.40 3.96 -20.33
CA ASP A 64 19.97 4.14 -20.59
C ASP A 64 19.12 3.14 -19.78
N VAL A 65 19.61 1.91 -19.56
CA VAL A 65 18.97 0.91 -18.68
C VAL A 65 19.00 1.41 -17.24
N THR A 66 20.16 1.84 -16.75
CA THR A 66 20.29 2.38 -15.39
C THR A 66 19.39 3.60 -15.20
N ALA A 67 19.36 4.53 -16.15
CA ALA A 67 18.51 5.72 -16.09
C ALA A 67 17.01 5.35 -16.09
N ALA A 68 16.60 4.39 -16.91
CA ALA A 68 15.21 3.92 -16.94
C ALA A 68 14.80 3.23 -15.63
N VAL A 69 15.69 2.43 -15.04
CA VAL A 69 15.45 1.83 -13.71
C VAL A 69 15.28 2.91 -12.65
N LYS A 70 16.21 3.87 -12.56
CA LYS A 70 16.13 4.99 -11.62
C LYS A 70 14.82 5.78 -11.77
N LEU A 71 14.43 6.07 -13.01
CA LEU A 71 13.19 6.79 -13.30
C LEU A 71 11.96 6.05 -12.76
N ASN A 72 11.89 4.72 -12.95
CA ASN A 72 10.73 3.95 -12.49
C ASN A 72 10.74 3.74 -10.97
N ILE A 73 11.90 3.58 -10.32
CA ILE A 73 11.98 3.58 -8.85
C ILE A 73 11.53 4.95 -8.31
N GLY A 74 12.00 6.05 -8.91
CA GLY A 74 11.55 7.40 -8.56
C GLY A 74 10.05 7.64 -8.80
N THR A 75 9.46 6.96 -9.78
CA THR A 75 8.00 6.99 -10.00
C THR A 75 7.27 6.31 -8.84
N ILE A 76 7.76 5.15 -8.38
CA ILE A 76 7.20 4.48 -7.19
C ILE A 76 7.32 5.38 -5.95
N VAL A 77 8.46 6.04 -5.75
CA VAL A 77 8.65 7.02 -4.67
C VAL A 77 7.56 8.10 -4.72
N SER A 78 7.36 8.72 -5.90
CA SER A 78 6.35 9.76 -6.10
C SER A 78 4.93 9.24 -5.84
N ASP A 79 4.60 8.03 -6.32
CA ASP A 79 3.29 7.42 -6.10
C ASP A 79 3.01 7.22 -4.61
N VAL A 80 4.00 6.75 -3.84
CA VAL A 80 3.88 6.59 -2.40
C VAL A 80 3.70 7.95 -1.72
N GLU A 81 4.50 8.95 -2.10
CA GLU A 81 4.44 10.31 -1.55
C GLU A 81 3.11 11.01 -1.84
N ASP A 82 2.49 10.77 -3.00
CA ASP A 82 1.19 11.34 -3.38
C ASP A 82 0.03 10.73 -2.57
N VAL A 83 0.19 9.48 -2.10
CA VAL A 83 -0.82 8.77 -1.30
C VAL A 83 -0.79 9.20 0.16
N ILE A 84 0.39 9.54 0.71
CA ILE A 84 0.57 10.03 2.10
C ILE A 84 -0.43 11.14 2.49
N PRO A 85 -0.51 12.29 1.80
CA PRO A 85 -1.42 13.37 2.18
C PRO A 85 -2.89 12.95 2.07
N GLN A 86 -3.22 12.08 1.11
CA GLN A 86 -4.58 11.55 0.95
C GLN A 86 -4.98 10.69 2.14
N ILE A 87 -4.11 9.76 2.57
CA ILE A 87 -4.30 8.94 3.77
C ILE A 87 -4.47 9.82 5.01
N THR A 88 -3.58 10.79 5.23
CA THR A 88 -3.65 11.66 6.42
C THR A 88 -4.90 12.54 6.49
N SER A 89 -5.58 12.75 5.36
CA SER A 89 -6.84 13.50 5.29
C SER A 89 -8.08 12.66 5.67
N LEU A 90 -7.92 11.33 5.74
CA LEU A 90 -9.01 10.42 6.06
C LEU A 90 -9.22 10.31 7.58
N THR A 91 -10.36 9.74 7.96
CA THR A 91 -10.67 9.40 9.34
C THR A 91 -11.37 8.05 9.37
N ILE A 92 -10.95 7.18 10.28
CA ILE A 92 -11.50 5.85 10.47
C ILE A 92 -12.23 5.83 11.82
N ALA A 93 -13.45 5.31 11.85
CA ALA A 93 -14.13 5.07 13.12
C ALA A 93 -13.43 3.94 13.91
N ASP A 94 -13.31 4.10 15.23
CA ASP A 94 -12.59 3.15 16.11
C ASP A 94 -13.01 1.68 15.92
N ASP A 95 -14.30 1.43 15.70
CA ASP A 95 -14.83 0.07 15.52
C ASP A 95 -14.49 -0.56 14.15
N LEU A 96 -13.91 0.20 13.23
CA LEU A 96 -13.43 -0.25 11.92
C LEU A 96 -11.92 -0.40 11.84
N ILE A 97 -11.17 0.12 12.82
CA ILE A 97 -9.69 0.15 12.79
C ILE A 97 -9.13 -1.23 12.49
N SER A 98 -9.59 -2.29 13.18
CA SER A 98 -9.07 -3.64 12.97
C SER A 98 -9.37 -4.22 11.58
N GLU A 99 -10.54 -3.88 11.00
CA GLU A 99 -10.91 -4.33 9.66
C GLU A 99 -10.04 -3.63 8.61
N VAL A 100 -9.91 -2.30 8.73
CA VAL A 100 -9.05 -1.51 7.84
C VAL A 100 -7.59 -1.92 7.99
N GLU A 101 -7.10 -2.10 9.22
CA GLU A 101 -5.73 -2.51 9.50
C GLU A 101 -5.41 -3.84 8.80
N SER A 102 -6.29 -4.84 8.91
CA SER A 102 -6.06 -6.14 8.27
C SER A 102 -6.03 -6.05 6.74
N LEU A 103 -6.93 -5.27 6.13
CA LEU A 103 -7.01 -5.10 4.68
C LEU A 103 -5.80 -4.32 4.15
N VAL A 104 -5.51 -3.18 4.78
CA VAL A 104 -4.40 -2.32 4.41
C VAL A 104 -3.07 -3.01 4.66
N ALA A 105 -2.92 -3.76 5.75
CA ALA A 105 -1.70 -4.55 5.99
C ALA A 105 -1.45 -5.55 4.87
N GLY A 106 -2.51 -6.21 4.38
CA GLY A 106 -2.43 -7.10 3.21
C GLY A 106 -1.88 -6.37 1.99
N LEU A 107 -2.51 -5.25 1.62
CA LEU A 107 -2.11 -4.47 0.45
C LEU A 107 -0.70 -3.88 0.59
N VAL A 108 -0.36 -3.28 1.74
CA VAL A 108 0.98 -2.73 2.01
C VAL A 108 2.03 -3.84 1.98
N SER A 109 1.73 -5.03 2.52
CA SER A 109 2.65 -6.16 2.47
C SER A 109 2.92 -6.61 1.02
N GLU A 110 1.91 -6.56 0.16
CA GLU A 110 2.04 -6.89 -1.25
C GLU A 110 2.88 -5.84 -2.00
N VAL A 111 2.62 -4.55 -1.75
CA VAL A 111 3.43 -3.44 -2.28
C VAL A 111 4.91 -3.61 -1.90
N VAL A 112 5.19 -3.83 -0.62
CA VAL A 112 6.56 -3.94 -0.11
C VAL A 112 7.24 -5.19 -0.66
N ALA A 113 6.53 -6.32 -0.79
CA ALA A 113 7.06 -7.54 -1.38
C ALA A 113 7.41 -7.35 -2.86
N GLU A 114 6.53 -6.71 -3.63
CA GLU A 114 6.73 -6.48 -5.07
C GLU A 114 7.93 -5.57 -5.34
N VAL A 115 8.02 -4.46 -4.60
CA VAL A 115 9.19 -3.56 -4.65
C VAL A 115 10.47 -4.29 -4.28
N SER A 116 10.45 -5.06 -3.19
CA SER A 116 11.67 -5.74 -2.72
C SER A 116 12.12 -6.82 -3.70
N ASN A 117 11.19 -7.57 -4.29
CA ASN A 117 11.51 -8.54 -5.35
C ASN A 117 12.10 -7.85 -6.58
N THR A 118 11.54 -6.71 -6.99
CA THR A 118 12.05 -5.93 -8.12
C THR A 118 13.43 -5.37 -7.83
N LEU A 119 13.67 -4.81 -6.65
CA LEU A 119 14.99 -4.31 -6.25
C LEU A 119 16.05 -5.39 -6.23
N LYS A 120 15.69 -6.64 -5.87
CA LYS A 120 16.61 -7.77 -5.96
C LYS A 120 17.01 -8.07 -7.41
N VAL A 121 16.05 -8.06 -8.33
CA VAL A 121 16.34 -8.23 -9.77
C VAL A 121 17.20 -7.07 -10.29
N VAL A 122 16.94 -5.86 -9.81
CA VAL A 122 17.75 -4.69 -10.12
C VAL A 122 19.17 -4.85 -9.59
N GLU A 123 19.37 -5.23 -8.32
CA GLU A 123 20.69 -5.41 -7.68
C GLU A 123 21.55 -6.45 -8.42
N ASP A 124 20.92 -7.52 -8.94
CA ASP A 124 21.63 -8.55 -9.71
C ASP A 124 22.17 -8.03 -11.05
N ILE A 125 21.66 -6.90 -11.56
CA ILE A 125 21.97 -6.37 -12.89
C ILE A 125 22.66 -5.01 -12.79
N VAL A 126 21.98 -4.03 -12.18
CA VAL A 126 22.43 -2.66 -11.99
C VAL A 126 23.25 -2.56 -10.70
N PRO A 127 24.47 -2.00 -10.74
CA PRO A 127 25.26 -1.77 -9.55
C PRO A 127 24.52 -0.96 -8.48
N LEU A 128 24.57 -1.42 -7.22
CA LEU A 128 23.88 -0.76 -6.10
C LEU A 128 24.29 0.70 -5.90
N ASP A 129 25.55 1.04 -6.14
CA ASP A 129 26.09 2.39 -6.01
C ASP A 129 25.42 3.39 -6.96
N GLU A 130 24.92 2.91 -8.10
CA GLU A 130 24.15 3.74 -9.02
C GLU A 130 22.78 4.07 -8.44
N ILE A 131 22.09 3.13 -7.81
CA ILE A 131 20.66 3.26 -7.40
C ILE A 131 20.46 3.54 -5.91
N THR A 132 21.54 3.77 -5.16
CA THR A 132 21.48 3.90 -3.69
C THR A 132 20.56 5.03 -3.24
N THR A 133 20.55 6.16 -3.97
CA THR A 133 19.68 7.31 -3.66
C THR A 133 18.22 6.91 -3.79
N GLU A 134 17.85 6.27 -4.90
CA GLU A 134 16.48 5.86 -5.18
C GLU A 134 15.98 4.82 -4.17
N VAL A 135 16.84 3.88 -3.75
CA VAL A 135 16.51 2.91 -2.68
C VAL A 135 16.34 3.61 -1.33
N SER A 136 17.15 4.61 -1.02
CA SER A 136 17.02 5.42 0.19
C SER A 136 15.72 6.22 0.22
N ASP A 137 15.39 6.88 -0.90
CA ASP A 137 14.15 7.65 -1.03
C ASP A 137 12.93 6.74 -0.89
N LEU A 138 12.97 5.56 -1.51
CA LEU A 138 11.92 4.55 -1.41
C LEU A 138 11.70 4.06 0.03
N THR A 139 12.79 3.82 0.76
CA THR A 139 12.74 3.49 2.19
C THR A 139 12.09 4.61 3.00
N GLY A 140 12.45 5.87 2.71
CA GLY A 140 11.86 7.06 3.32
C GLY A 140 10.36 7.17 3.05
N SER A 141 9.93 6.99 1.79
CA SER A 141 8.51 7.08 1.42
C SER A 141 7.69 5.96 2.03
N PHE A 142 8.20 4.73 2.09
CA PHE A 142 7.51 3.65 2.81
C PHE A 142 7.41 3.90 4.32
N SER A 143 8.45 4.48 4.92
CA SER A 143 8.38 4.95 6.31
C SER A 143 7.28 6.00 6.50
N GLY A 144 7.20 6.96 5.59
CA GLY A 144 6.17 8.00 5.61
C GLY A 144 4.77 7.44 5.45
N LEU A 145 4.59 6.46 4.55
CA LEU A 145 3.34 5.74 4.35
C LEU A 145 2.90 5.02 5.63
N LEU A 146 3.79 4.22 6.23
CA LEU A 146 3.49 3.49 7.46
C LEU A 146 3.14 4.44 8.60
N SER A 147 3.90 5.53 8.77
CA SER A 147 3.62 6.55 9.78
C SER A 147 2.26 7.22 9.55
N SER A 148 1.89 7.46 8.28
CA SER A 148 0.59 8.02 7.91
C SER A 148 -0.56 7.06 8.22
N LEU A 149 -0.36 5.77 7.99
CA LEU A 149 -1.32 4.73 8.35
C LEU A 149 -1.47 4.57 9.86
N GLU A 150 -0.38 4.64 10.62
CA GLU A 150 -0.44 4.66 12.09
C GLU A 150 -1.21 5.87 12.61
N SER A 151 -1.06 7.04 11.96
CA SER A 151 -1.81 8.25 12.33
C SER A 151 -3.33 8.11 12.15
N LEU A 152 -3.79 7.16 11.32
CA LEU A 152 -5.20 6.80 11.18
C LEU A 152 -5.70 5.82 12.27
N GLY A 153 -4.84 5.46 13.22
CA GLY A 153 -5.15 4.52 14.31
C GLY A 153 -4.76 3.07 14.00
N LEU A 154 -4.12 2.79 12.85
CA LEU A 154 -3.67 1.45 12.47
C LEU A 154 -2.35 1.07 13.16
N THR A 155 -2.34 1.10 14.50
CA THR A 155 -1.11 1.01 15.31
C THR A 155 -0.35 -0.32 15.19
N ASN A 156 -0.98 -1.41 14.73
CA ASN A 156 -0.26 -2.67 14.50
C ASN A 156 0.04 -2.91 13.01
N ILE A 157 -0.11 -1.89 12.15
CA ILE A 157 0.11 -2.02 10.71
C ILE A 157 1.51 -2.57 10.41
N LEU A 158 2.55 -2.03 11.06
CA LEU A 158 3.92 -2.49 10.88
C LEU A 158 4.11 -3.94 11.32
N SER A 159 3.61 -4.30 12.50
CA SER A 159 3.72 -5.69 13.01
C SER A 159 2.97 -6.67 12.12
N THR A 160 1.85 -6.25 11.55
CA THR A 160 1.03 -7.09 10.67
C THR A 160 1.71 -7.26 9.32
N VAL A 161 2.21 -6.17 8.71
CA VAL A 161 2.98 -6.20 7.47
C VAL A 161 4.22 -7.07 7.61
N THR A 162 5.01 -6.88 8.66
CA THR A 162 6.22 -7.70 8.91
C THR A 162 5.87 -9.17 9.16
N GLY A 163 4.79 -9.47 9.89
CA GLY A 163 4.28 -10.82 10.08
C GLY A 163 3.85 -11.50 8.77
N LEU A 164 3.12 -10.77 7.92
CA LEU A 164 2.69 -11.25 6.60
C LEU A 164 3.90 -11.53 5.69
N LEU A 165 4.86 -10.60 5.62
CA LEU A 165 6.09 -10.77 4.85
C LEU A 165 6.95 -11.94 5.35
N SER A 166 6.95 -12.20 6.66
CA SER A 166 7.61 -13.37 7.25
C SER A 166 6.94 -14.65 6.78
N SER A 167 5.60 -14.68 6.75
CA SER A 167 4.83 -15.85 6.36
C SER A 167 4.96 -16.20 4.87
N THR A 168 5.20 -15.20 4.02
CA THR A 168 5.42 -15.38 2.57
C THR A 168 6.89 -15.64 2.21
N GLY A 169 7.81 -15.53 3.17
CA GLY A 169 9.26 -15.64 2.94
C GLY A 169 9.87 -14.42 2.26
N ALA A 170 9.09 -13.36 2.01
CA ALA A 170 9.57 -12.11 1.40
C ALA A 170 10.48 -11.30 2.34
N LEU A 171 10.39 -11.55 3.66
CA LEU A 171 11.10 -10.75 4.67
C LEU A 171 12.63 -10.70 4.45
N SER A 172 13.27 -11.79 4.01
CA SER A 172 14.73 -11.80 3.78
C SER A 172 15.21 -10.86 2.69
N THR A 173 14.31 -10.49 1.77
CA THR A 173 14.56 -9.51 0.70
C THR A 173 14.22 -8.09 1.15
N VAL A 174 13.26 -7.97 2.07
CA VAL A 174 12.68 -6.70 2.52
C VAL A 174 13.44 -6.06 3.70
N THR A 175 14.25 -6.83 4.44
CA THR A 175 14.94 -6.36 5.65
C THR A 175 15.79 -5.08 5.46
N GLY A 176 16.28 -4.81 4.26
CA GLY A 176 16.96 -3.54 3.96
C GLY A 176 16.00 -2.34 3.86
N LEU A 177 14.82 -2.56 3.28
CA LEU A 177 13.80 -1.53 3.05
C LEU A 177 13.03 -1.17 4.32
N LEU A 178 12.75 -2.15 5.18
CA LEU A 178 12.08 -1.92 6.48
C LEU A 178 13.07 -1.69 7.64
N GLY A 179 14.34 -2.08 7.47
CA GLY A 179 15.37 -1.93 8.51
C GLY A 179 15.87 -0.49 8.69
N GLY A 180 15.61 0.40 7.73
CA GLY A 180 15.90 1.83 7.80
C GLY A 180 14.84 2.66 8.55
N LEU A 181 13.75 2.04 8.98
CA LEU A 181 12.71 2.70 9.76
C LEU A 181 13.29 3.12 11.12
N PRO A 182 13.08 4.37 11.59
CA PRO A 182 13.39 4.77 12.96
C PRO A 182 12.39 4.08 13.90
N LEU A 183 12.59 2.78 14.10
CA LEU A 183 11.82 1.97 15.03
C LEU A 183 12.37 2.24 16.40
N GLY A 184 11.68 3.12 17.15
CA GLY A 184 11.77 3.14 18.60
C GLY A 184 11.21 1.83 19.16
N LEU A 185 12.00 0.76 19.06
CA LEU A 185 11.89 -0.44 19.88
C LEU A 185 12.94 -0.36 21.01
#